data_AF-A0A9W9W064-F1
#
_entry.id   AF-A0A9W9W064-F1
#
_cell.length_a   1.000
_cell.length_b   1.000
_cell.length_c   1.000
_cell.angle_alpha   90.00
_cell.angle_beta   90.00
_cell.angle_gamma   90.00
#
_symmetry.space_group_name_H-M   'P 1'
#
loop_
_entity.id
_entity.type
_entity.pdbx_description
1 polymer ?
#
loop_
_entity_poly.entity_id
_entity_poly.type
_entity_poly.pdbx_seq_one_letter_code
_entity_poly.pdbx_strand_id
1 'polypeptide(L)'
;MSGIDMNHYGLYLAFSGRSDQANVHWMILLAHPGADRCMRFHCEGSPALREYVSESDTPFNGLRDSAYRRIDRKDLICRIPIEAFDVVVKQAEATPLQSSAFWVLYLLFRLERKGLVPEGTYTDWMTYYLTQNGDDKENIDAEDQGPGNLWLEEE
;
A
#
# COMPACT_ATOMS: atom_id res chain seq x y z
N MET A 1 5.87 -0.71 30.54
CA MET A 1 6.37 -0.88 29.16
C MET A 1 5.67 -2.10 28.60
N SER A 2 4.65 -1.93 27.74
CA SER A 2 4.06 -3.05 27.01
C SER A 2 5.12 -3.55 26.02
N GLY A 3 5.48 -4.83 26.10
CA GLY A 3 6.43 -5.43 25.17
C GLY A 3 5.93 -5.33 23.73
N ILE A 4 6.87 -5.21 22.78
CA ILE A 4 6.57 -5.33 21.35
C ILE A 4 6.04 -6.73 21.11
N ASP A 5 4.89 -6.84 20.45
CA ASP A 5 4.36 -8.14 20.02
C ASP A 5 5.18 -8.63 18.82
N MET A 6 6.04 -9.62 19.07
CA MET A 6 6.89 -10.20 18.04
C MET A 6 6.21 -11.33 17.26
N ASN A 7 4.97 -11.71 17.61
CA ASN A 7 4.25 -12.81 16.97
C ASN A 7 3.34 -12.34 15.84
N HIS A 8 3.11 -11.03 15.73
CA HIS A 8 2.31 -10.45 14.66
C HIS A 8 3.00 -9.24 14.03
N TYR A 9 2.70 -9.03 12.76
CA TYR A 9 2.84 -7.74 12.12
C TYR A 9 1.48 -7.04 12.07
N GLY A 10 1.46 -5.74 12.32
CA GLY A 10 0.40 -4.87 11.82
C GLY A 10 0.67 -4.57 10.35
N LEU A 11 -0.35 -4.78 9.52
CA LEU A 11 -0.38 -4.38 8.11
C LEU A 11 -1.13 -3.06 8.02
N TYR A 12 -0.48 -2.03 7.49
CA TYR A 12 -1.03 -0.68 7.41
C TYR A 12 -1.08 -0.20 5.96
N LEU A 13 -2.10 0.56 5.63
CA LEU A 13 -2.07 1.46 4.48
C LEU A 13 -1.50 2.80 4.95
N ALA A 14 -0.56 3.36 4.19
CA ALA A 14 0.02 4.65 4.48
C ALA A 14 0.04 5.58 3.26
N PHE A 15 -0.02 6.86 3.58
CA PHE A 15 -0.08 7.96 2.64
C PHE A 15 1.09 8.90 2.92
N SER A 16 1.82 9.23 1.86
CA SER A 16 2.91 10.20 1.86
C SER A 16 2.62 11.25 0.79
N GLY A 17 2.61 12.53 1.16
CA GLY A 17 2.43 13.63 0.22
C GLY A 17 2.16 14.93 0.94
N ARG A 18 2.55 16.06 0.32
CA ARG A 18 2.19 17.35 0.89
C ARG A 18 0.67 17.53 0.80
N SER A 19 0.04 18.00 1.87
CA SER A 19 -1.39 18.33 1.92
C SER A 19 -1.85 19.40 0.91
N ASP A 20 -0.95 19.91 0.07
CA ASP A 20 -1.17 20.92 -0.97
C ASP A 20 -0.88 20.42 -2.40
N GLN A 21 -0.53 19.14 -2.60
CA GLN A 21 -0.26 18.55 -3.91
C GLN A 21 -1.20 17.39 -4.23
N ALA A 22 -1.70 17.36 -5.46
CA ALA A 22 -2.61 16.35 -6.01
C ALA A 22 -2.05 14.91 -6.04
N ASN A 23 -0.79 14.69 -5.64
CA ASN A 23 -0.10 13.41 -5.78
C ASN A 23 0.17 12.78 -4.41
N VAL A 24 -0.87 12.22 -3.79
CA VAL A 24 -0.72 11.39 -2.59
C VAL A 24 -0.12 10.05 -3.00
N HIS A 25 1.02 9.69 -2.42
CA HIS A 25 1.68 8.41 -2.67
C HIS A 25 1.21 7.35 -1.67
N TRP A 26 0.66 6.26 -2.18
CA TRP A 26 0.14 5.15 -1.37
C TRP A 26 1.22 4.08 -1.18
N MET A 27 1.26 3.48 0.01
CA MET A 27 2.24 2.45 0.37
C MET A 27 1.67 1.48 1.41
N ILE A 28 2.11 0.22 1.39
CA ILE A 28 1.82 -0.75 2.44
C ILE A 28 2.98 -0.79 3.43
N LEU A 29 2.67 -0.82 4.72
CA LEU A 29 3.65 -0.97 5.78
C LEU A 29 3.43 -2.27 6.54
N LEU A 30 4.53 -2.95 6.89
CA LEU A 30 4.53 -4.01 7.91
C LEU A 30 5.38 -3.57 9.10
N ALA A 31 4.83 -3.69 10.30
CA ALA A 31 5.58 -3.42 11.52
C ALA A 31 5.02 -4.19 12.70
N HIS A 32 5.90 -4.57 13.63
CA HIS A 32 5.45 -5.12 14.91
C HIS A 32 4.63 -4.09 15.70
N PRO A 33 3.54 -4.49 16.38
CA PRO A 33 2.80 -3.61 17.26
C PRO A 33 3.72 -2.95 18.31
N GLY A 34 3.72 -1.61 18.31
CA GLY A 34 4.57 -0.81 19.20
C GLY A 34 5.97 -0.50 18.67
N ALA A 35 6.35 -1.00 17.49
CA ALA A 35 7.57 -0.59 16.82
C ALA A 35 7.48 0.85 16.29
N ASP A 36 8.62 1.53 16.21
CA ASP A 36 8.80 2.85 15.61
C ASP A 36 9.33 2.78 14.16
N ARG A 37 9.67 1.56 13.70
CA ARG A 37 10.22 1.24 12.38
C ARG A 37 9.37 0.19 11.69
N CYS A 38 9.38 0.21 10.37
CA CYS A 38 8.57 -0.64 9.52
C CYS A 38 9.32 -1.09 8.26
N MET A 39 8.81 -2.13 7.62
CA MET A 39 9.05 -2.39 6.22
C MET A 39 8.02 -1.65 5.37
N ARG A 40 8.43 -1.07 4.25
CA ARG A 40 7.58 -0.34 3.32
C ARG A 40 7.58 -1.03 1.97
N PHE A 41 6.41 -1.18 1.37
CA PHE A 41 6.22 -1.68 0.02
C PHE A 41 5.44 -0.67 -0.80
N HIS A 42 5.98 -0.31 -1.95
CA HIS A 42 5.28 0.59 -2.88
C HIS A 42 5.79 0.42 -4.30
N CYS A 43 5.05 1.02 -5.23
CA CYS A 43 5.49 1.24 -6.59
C CYS A 43 5.85 2.73 -6.74
N GLU A 44 6.98 3.05 -7.34
CA GLU A 44 7.34 4.43 -7.69
C GLU A 44 7.89 4.55 -9.11
N GLY A 45 8.21 5.78 -9.55
CA GLY A 45 8.69 6.07 -10.89
C GLY A 45 7.61 6.58 -11.84
N SER A 46 8.05 7.08 -13.00
CA SER A 46 7.17 7.53 -14.09
C SER A 46 6.48 6.35 -14.77
N PRO A 47 5.34 6.52 -15.48
CA PRO A 47 4.61 5.41 -16.12
C PRO A 47 5.48 4.43 -16.93
N ALA A 48 6.51 4.92 -17.63
CA ALA A 48 7.42 4.10 -18.44
C ALA A 48 8.57 3.43 -17.65
N LEU A 49 8.82 3.87 -16.42
CA LEU A 49 9.94 3.47 -15.57
C LEU A 49 9.47 3.12 -14.15
N ARG A 50 8.26 2.56 -14.04
CA ARG A 50 7.73 2.16 -12.74
C ARG A 50 8.56 1.00 -12.18
N GLU A 51 8.79 1.02 -10.88
CA GLU A 51 9.51 -0.01 -10.16
C GLU A 51 8.86 -0.33 -8.82
N TYR A 52 8.94 -1.60 -8.42
CA TYR A 52 8.59 -2.03 -7.09
C TYR A 52 9.77 -1.74 -6.14
N VAL A 53 9.46 -1.10 -5.01
CA VAL A 53 10.41 -0.74 -3.97
C VAL A 53 9.99 -1.37 -2.65
N SER A 54 10.96 -2.02 -2.01
CA SER A 54 10.87 -2.57 -0.67
C SER A 54 11.95 -1.95 0.21
N GLU A 55 11.55 -1.20 1.22
CA GLU A 55 12.46 -0.54 2.16
C GLU A 55 12.32 -1.21 3.52
N SER A 56 13.41 -1.77 4.05
CA SER A 56 13.43 -2.37 5.38
C SER A 56 13.86 -1.36 6.45
N ASP A 57 13.47 -1.62 7.70
CA ASP A 57 13.94 -0.88 8.87
C ASP A 57 13.76 0.66 8.75
N THR A 58 12.67 1.11 8.14
CA THR A 58 12.44 2.53 7.88
C THR A 58 11.60 3.15 9.01
N PRO A 59 11.97 4.31 9.58
CA PRO A 59 11.17 4.93 10.64
C PRO A 59 9.78 5.34 10.12
N PHE A 60 8.75 5.23 10.96
CA PHE A 60 7.42 5.75 10.61
C PHE A 60 7.43 7.26 10.43
N ASN A 61 8.14 7.96 11.32
CA ASN A 61 8.26 9.41 11.32
C ASN A 61 9.60 9.83 10.70
N GLY A 62 9.67 9.82 9.37
CA GLY A 62 10.80 10.43 8.65
C GLY A 62 10.86 11.93 8.90
N LEU A 63 12.06 12.48 9.08
CA LEU A 63 12.27 13.93 9.04
C LEU A 63 12.05 14.44 7.60
N ARG A 64 11.59 15.68 7.47
CA ARG A 64 11.27 16.32 6.17
C ARG A 64 12.42 16.30 5.16
N ASP A 65 13.66 16.22 5.64
CA ASP A 65 14.90 16.21 4.86
C ASP A 65 15.59 14.83 4.85
N SER A 66 14.91 13.77 5.30
CA SER A 66 15.45 12.42 5.22
C SER A 66 15.31 11.86 3.81
N ALA A 67 16.17 10.93 3.42
CA ALA A 67 16.05 10.18 2.16
C ALA A 67 14.72 9.44 2.02
N TYR A 68 13.97 9.29 3.13
CA TYR A 68 12.71 8.58 3.18
C TYR A 68 11.53 9.54 3.11
N ARG A 69 10.51 9.13 2.36
CA ARG A 69 9.22 9.82 2.34
C ARG A 69 8.61 9.84 3.74
N ARG A 70 8.19 11.02 4.19
CA ARG A 70 7.43 11.19 5.44
C ARG A 70 6.05 10.54 5.27
N ILE A 71 5.63 9.77 6.27
CA ILE A 71 4.27 9.23 6.32
C ILE A 71 3.40 10.28 7.02
N ASP A 72 2.41 10.80 6.31
CA ASP A 72 1.51 11.83 6.84
C ASP A 72 0.31 11.20 7.56
N ARG A 73 -0.15 10.06 7.05
CA ARG A 73 -1.24 9.27 7.62
C ARG A 73 -0.96 7.78 7.42
N LYS A 74 -1.36 6.96 8.40
CA LYS A 74 -1.42 5.51 8.27
C LYS A 74 -2.66 4.95 8.97
N ASP A 75 -3.27 3.94 8.36
CA ASP A 75 -4.44 3.25 8.87
C ASP A 75 -4.11 1.77 9.02
N LEU A 76 -4.35 1.21 10.20
CA LEU A 76 -4.19 -0.23 10.42
C LEU A 76 -5.30 -0.96 9.67
N ILE A 77 -4.91 -1.88 8.78
CA ILE A 77 -5.86 -2.76 8.09
C ILE A 77 -6.17 -3.95 8.98
N CYS A 78 -5.14 -4.71 9.35
CA CYS A 78 -5.27 -5.89 10.20
C CYS A 78 -3.93 -6.24 10.86
N ARG A 79 -3.97 -7.27 11.72
CA ARG A 79 -2.76 -7.95 12.19
C ARG A 79 -2.66 -9.28 11.49
N ILE A 80 -1.46 -9.60 11.02
CA ILE A 80 -1.13 -10.88 10.39
C ILE A 80 -0.09 -11.62 11.26
N PRO A 81 -0.13 -12.96 11.29
CA PRO A 81 0.90 -13.74 11.95
C PRO A 81 2.26 -13.55 11.25
N ILE A 82 3.38 -13.68 11.97
CA ILE A 82 4.72 -13.48 11.38
C ILE A 82 5.00 -14.44 10.21
N GLU A 83 4.41 -15.64 10.24
CA GLU A 83 4.55 -16.65 9.20
C GLU A 83 3.91 -16.22 7.87
N ALA A 84 3.01 -15.23 7.89
CA ALA A 84 2.42 -14.67 6.69
C ALA A 84 3.33 -13.63 5.98
N PHE A 85 4.45 -13.23 6.59
CA PHE A 85 5.35 -12.21 6.05
C PHE A 85 5.81 -12.53 4.62
N ASP A 86 6.33 -13.74 4.39
CA ASP A 86 6.84 -14.15 3.08
C ASP A 86 5.73 -14.18 2.02
N VAL A 87 4.49 -14.50 2.43
CA VAL A 87 3.34 -14.46 1.54
C VAL A 87 3.03 -13.03 1.13
N VAL A 88 3.07 -12.08 2.06
CA VAL A 88 2.88 -10.65 1.75
C VAL A 88 3.95 -10.15 0.80
N VAL A 89 5.23 -10.42 1.07
CA VAL A 89 6.35 -10.01 0.19
C VAL A 89 6.17 -10.58 -1.21
N LYS A 90 5.88 -11.88 -1.33
CA LYS A 90 5.65 -12.54 -2.62
C LYS A 90 4.45 -11.96 -3.38
N GLN A 91 3.37 -11.61 -2.67
CA GLN A 91 2.24 -10.93 -3.30
C GLN A 91 2.61 -9.49 -3.71
N ALA A 92 3.38 -8.76 -2.92
CA ALA A 92 3.84 -7.41 -3.29
C ALA A 92 4.67 -7.46 -4.58
N GLU A 93 5.69 -8.31 -4.63
CA GLU A 93 6.58 -8.47 -5.80
C GLU A 93 5.83 -8.88 -7.07
N ALA A 94 4.83 -9.76 -6.95
CA ALA A 94 4.06 -10.22 -8.09
C ALA A 94 2.92 -9.27 -8.50
N THR A 95 2.72 -8.15 -7.79
CA THR A 95 1.64 -7.21 -8.11
C THR A 95 2.04 -6.35 -9.31
N PRO A 96 1.20 -6.25 -10.37
CA PRO A 96 1.54 -5.51 -11.57
C PRO A 96 1.86 -4.03 -11.29
N LEU A 97 2.97 -3.54 -11.87
CA LEU A 97 3.44 -2.17 -11.67
C LEU A 97 2.46 -1.16 -12.29
N GLN A 98 1.89 -0.31 -11.44
CA GLN A 98 0.88 0.70 -11.78
C GLN A 98 1.14 1.97 -10.96
N SER A 99 0.25 2.96 -11.01
CA SER A 99 0.31 4.07 -10.03
C SER A 99 0.31 3.51 -8.60
N SER A 100 0.91 4.23 -7.65
CA SER A 100 1.09 3.70 -6.29
C SER A 100 -0.25 3.35 -5.63
N ALA A 101 -1.30 4.12 -5.90
CA ALA A 101 -2.65 3.81 -5.44
C ALA A 101 -3.19 2.52 -6.04
N PHE A 102 -3.18 2.36 -7.37
CA PHE A 102 -3.68 1.13 -8.00
C PHE A 102 -2.85 -0.09 -7.65
N TRP A 103 -1.52 0.04 -7.57
CA TRP A 103 -0.65 -1.04 -7.11
C TRP A 103 -1.02 -1.50 -5.70
N VAL A 104 -1.25 -0.57 -4.77
CA VAL A 104 -1.70 -0.91 -3.42
C VAL A 104 -3.06 -1.58 -3.43
N LEU A 105 -4.04 -1.05 -4.17
CA LEU A 105 -5.37 -1.63 -4.26
C LEU A 105 -5.32 -3.07 -4.81
N TYR A 106 -4.55 -3.31 -5.86
CA TYR A 106 -4.34 -4.65 -6.39
C TYR A 106 -3.65 -5.58 -5.39
N LEU A 107 -2.65 -5.10 -4.64
CA LEU A 107 -2.04 -5.88 -3.59
C LEU A 107 -3.07 -6.26 -2.51
N LEU A 108 -3.91 -5.33 -2.06
CA LEU A 108 -4.97 -5.60 -1.08
C LEU A 108 -5.95 -6.66 -1.59
N PHE A 109 -6.37 -6.57 -2.85
CA PHE A 109 -7.22 -7.60 -3.48
C PHE A 109 -6.56 -8.98 -3.46
N ARG A 110 -5.26 -9.06 -3.78
CA ARG A 110 -4.53 -10.34 -3.75
C ARG A 110 -4.37 -10.90 -2.34
N LEU A 111 -4.10 -10.05 -1.35
CA LEU A 111 -4.02 -10.45 0.05
C LEU A 111 -5.38 -10.90 0.59
N GLU A 112 -6.47 -10.27 0.15
CA GLU A 112 -7.84 -10.63 0.52
C GLU A 112 -8.19 -12.02 -0.02
N ARG A 113 -7.87 -12.30 -1.29
CA ARG A 113 -8.02 -13.65 -1.89
C ARG A 113 -7.19 -14.73 -1.19
N LYS A 114 -6.14 -14.35 -0.44
CA LYS A 114 -5.33 -15.27 0.38
C LYS A 114 -5.81 -15.34 1.83
N GLY A 115 -6.87 -14.63 2.20
CA GLY A 115 -7.39 -14.57 3.57
C GLY A 115 -6.46 -13.87 4.56
N LEU A 116 -5.52 -13.05 4.09
CA LEU A 116 -4.56 -12.33 4.94
C LEU A 116 -5.07 -10.96 5.40
N VAL A 117 -6.02 -10.39 4.67
CA VAL A 117 -6.77 -9.19 5.10
C VAL A 117 -8.27 -9.53 5.14
N PRO A 118 -9.07 -8.79 5.93
CA PRO A 118 -10.52 -9.00 5.98
C PRO A 118 -11.18 -8.87 4.61
N GLU A 119 -12.23 -9.66 4.39
CA GLU A 119 -13.09 -9.53 3.21
C GLU A 119 -13.68 -8.11 3.13
N GLY A 120 -13.70 -7.52 1.93
CA GLY A 120 -14.14 -6.15 1.68
C GLY A 120 -13.05 -5.08 1.79
N THR A 121 -11.84 -5.42 2.26
CA THR A 121 -10.73 -4.45 2.39
C THR A 121 -10.42 -3.75 1.08
N TYR A 122 -10.36 -4.48 -0.04
CA TYR A 122 -10.14 -3.88 -1.35
C TYR A 122 -11.27 -2.91 -1.73
N THR A 123 -12.52 -3.32 -1.59
CA THR A 123 -13.69 -2.54 -1.98
C THR A 123 -13.80 -1.25 -1.17
N ASP A 124 -13.53 -1.31 0.13
CA ASP A 124 -13.56 -0.15 1.02
C ASP A 124 -12.51 0.90 0.59
N TRP A 125 -11.28 0.46 0.34
CA TRP A 125 -10.21 1.38 -0.09
C TRP A 125 -10.35 1.86 -1.53
N MET A 126 -10.92 1.05 -2.43
CA MET A 126 -11.29 1.49 -3.78
C MET A 126 -12.36 2.58 -3.71
N THR A 127 -13.37 2.41 -2.86
CA THR A 127 -14.41 3.43 -2.63
C THR A 127 -13.79 4.71 -2.07
N TYR A 128 -12.85 4.59 -1.12
CA TYR A 128 -12.09 5.73 -0.62
C TYR A 128 -11.31 6.43 -1.74
N TYR A 129 -10.59 5.69 -2.58
CA TYR A 129 -9.86 6.25 -3.73
C TYR A 129 -10.79 7.03 -4.67
N LEU A 130 -11.90 6.41 -5.08
CA LEU A 130 -12.87 7.00 -6.00
C LEU A 130 -13.59 8.21 -5.40
N THR A 131 -13.82 8.25 -4.09
CA THR A 131 -14.45 9.41 -3.45
C THR A 131 -13.48 10.57 -3.28
N GLN A 132 -12.20 10.32 -3.03
CA GLN A 132 -11.19 11.38 -2.97
C GLN A 132 -10.89 11.98 -4.35
N ASN A 133 -10.96 11.18 -5.41
CA ASN A 133 -10.70 11.64 -6.79
C ASN A 133 -11.98 11.97 -7.59
N GLY A 134 -13.15 11.66 -7.04
CA GLY A 134 -14.45 11.76 -7.73
C GLY A 134 -15.10 13.14 -7.72
N ASP A 135 -14.53 14.10 -6.98
CA ASP A 135 -14.88 15.52 -7.09
C ASP A 135 -14.14 16.22 -8.25
N ASP A 136 -13.08 15.61 -8.79
CA ASP A 136 -12.34 16.05 -9.98
C ASP A 136 -12.71 15.18 -11.21
N LYS A 137 -13.99 15.18 -11.59
CA LYS A 137 -14.53 14.40 -12.73
C LYS A 137 -13.91 14.72 -14.11
N GLU A 138 -12.99 15.66 -14.21
CA GLU A 138 -12.39 16.06 -15.49
C GLU A 138 -10.98 15.52 -15.75
N ASN A 139 -10.31 14.84 -14.81
CA ASN A 139 -8.96 14.31 -15.03
C ASN A 139 -8.74 12.92 -14.40
N ILE A 140 -9.63 11.96 -14.70
CA ILE A 140 -9.13 10.57 -14.73
C ILE A 140 -8.30 10.49 -15.99
N ASP A 141 -6.98 10.68 -15.84
CA ASP A 141 -6.04 10.44 -16.94
C ASP A 141 -6.39 9.10 -17.57
N ALA A 142 -6.46 9.06 -18.90
CA ALA A 142 -6.75 7.84 -19.66
C ALA A 142 -5.78 6.67 -19.34
N GLU A 143 -4.71 6.94 -18.59
CA GLU A 143 -3.69 6.03 -18.08
C GLU A 143 -4.09 5.26 -16.80
N ASP A 144 -5.14 5.70 -16.11
CA ASP A 144 -5.65 5.10 -14.86
C ASP A 144 -6.90 4.22 -15.10
N GLN A 145 -7.28 4.02 -16.37
CA GLN A 145 -8.19 2.94 -16.73
C GLN A 145 -7.42 1.63 -16.59
N GLY A 146 -7.53 1.02 -15.42
CA GLY A 146 -7.05 -0.33 -15.16
C GLY A 146 -7.41 -1.26 -16.32
N PRO A 147 -6.58 -2.26 -16.61
CA PRO A 147 -6.71 -3.09 -17.80
C PRO A 147 -8.13 -3.67 -17.91
N GLY A 148 -8.88 -3.15 -18.89
CA GLY A 148 -10.19 -3.67 -19.23
C GLY A 148 -10.12 -5.17 -19.49
N ASN A 149 -10.97 -5.93 -18.80
CA ASN A 149 -11.38 -7.29 -19.13
C ASN A 149 -10.28 -8.31 -19.48
N LEU A 150 -9.14 -8.34 -18.79
CA LEU A 150 -8.06 -9.32 -19.08
C LEU A 150 -7.66 -10.26 -17.94
N TRP A 151 -8.36 -10.29 -16.80
CA TRP A 151 -7.84 -10.99 -15.60
C TRP A 151 -8.77 -12.02 -14.97
N LEU A 152 -9.73 -12.55 -15.73
CA LEU A 152 -10.56 -13.68 -15.27
C LEU A 152 -9.93 -15.06 -15.47
N GLU A 153 -8.69 -15.16 -15.94
CA GLU A 153 -8.04 -16.46 -16.12
C GLU A 153 -6.69 -16.48 -15.40
N GLU A 154 -6.69 -17.16 -14.25
CA GLU A 154 -5.83 -18.32 -13.92
C GLU A 154 -5.77 -18.45 -12.39
N GLU A 155 -6.31 -19.57 -11.90
CA GLU A 155 -6.33 -20.01 -10.50
C GLU A 155 -5.00 -20.63 -10.05
#